data_AF-A0A183CRD7-F1
#
_entry.id   AF-A0A183CRD7-F1
#
_cell.length_a   1.000
_cell.length_b   1.000
_cell.length_c   1.000
_cell.angle_alpha   90.00
_cell.angle_beta   90.00
_cell.angle_gamma   90.00
#
_symmetry.space_group_name_H-M   'P 1'
#
loop_
_entity.id
_entity.type
_entity.pdbx_description
1 polymer ?
#
loop_
_entity_poly.entity_id
_entity_poly.type
_entity_poly.pdbx_seq_one_letter_code
_entity_poly.pdbx_strand_id
1 'polypeptide(L)' 'MFQRLPDLYFANARTSKFHDVTIPNFSLFIDRDGNIAYSTRVTLNVACNLELANYPMDSQTCGIRMVSCKL' A
#
# COMPACT_ATOMS: atom_id res chain seq x y z
N MET A 1 -7.11 -21.24 -10.82
CA MET A 1 -5.76 -20.94 -11.35
C MET A 1 -5.34 -19.61 -10.72
N PHE A 2 -4.71 -19.68 -9.54
CA PHE A 2 -4.27 -18.50 -8.80
C PHE A 2 -3.07 -17.90 -9.54
N GLN A 3 -3.26 -16.76 -10.19
CA GLN A 3 -2.15 -15.91 -10.61
C GLN A 3 -1.36 -15.58 -9.33
N ARG A 4 -0.09 -15.99 -9.25
CA ARG A 4 0.78 -15.72 -8.09
C ARG A 4 0.99 -14.20 -8.01
N LEU A 5 0.09 -13.50 -7.33
CA LEU A 5 0.26 -12.10 -6.99
C LEU A 5 1.36 -12.00 -5.91
N PRO A 6 2.21 -10.97 -5.96
CA PRO A 6 3.23 -10.78 -4.94
C PRO A 6 2.57 -10.45 -3.59
N ASP A 7 3.04 -11.09 -2.52
CA ASP A 7 2.57 -10.85 -1.15
C ASP A 7 3.14 -9.52 -0.63
N LEU A 8 2.63 -8.40 -1.13
CA LEU A 8 3.04 -7.05 -0.72
C LEU A 8 2.29 -6.63 0.55
N TYR A 9 3.02 -6.15 1.55
CA TYR A 9 2.44 -5.57 2.76
C TYR A 9 3.12 -4.26 3.16
N PHE A 10 2.41 -3.46 3.96
CA PHE A 10 2.86 -2.16 4.43
C PHE A 10 3.42 -2.29 5.85
N ALA A 11 4.75 -2.32 6.00
CA ALA A 11 5.42 -2.62 7.27
C ALA A 11 5.13 -1.60 8.39
N ASN A 12 4.90 -0.34 8.04
CA ASN A 12 4.55 0.70 8.99
C ASN A 12 3.05 1.02 9.01
N ALA A 13 2.19 0.22 8.38
CA ALA A 13 0.75 0.40 8.53
C ALA A 13 0.30 -0.12 9.89
N ARG A 14 -0.37 0.74 10.66
CA ARG A 14 -1.06 0.35 11.91
C ARG A 14 -2.39 -0.32 11.61
N THR A 15 -3.12 0.20 10.63
CA THR A 15 -4.30 -0.44 10.06
C THR A 15 -4.33 -0.26 8.55
N SER A 16 -4.81 -1.27 7.84
CA SER A 16 -4.98 -1.25 6.38
C SER A 16 -6.35 -1.83 6.02
N LYS A 17 -7.06 -1.18 5.11
CA LYS A 17 -8.37 -1.62 4.62
C LYS A 17 -8.39 -1.65 3.09
N PHE A 18 -8.71 -2.80 2.53
CA PHE A 18 -9.01 -2.95 1.10
C PHE A 18 -10.46 -2.51 0.83
N HIS A 19 -10.68 -1.87 -0.31
CA HIS A 19 -12.01 -1.34 -0.68
C HIS A 19 -12.78 -2.35 -1.52
N ASP A 20 -13.84 -2.91 -0.94
CA ASP A 20 -14.63 -3.99 -1.54
C ASP A 20 -16.04 -3.57 -2.03
N VAL A 21 -16.36 -2.27 -2.04
CA VAL A 21 -17.70 -1.75 -2.38
C VAL A 21 -17.72 -1.16 -3.79
N THR A 22 -18.62 -1.54 -4.70
CA THR A 22 -19.58 -2.67 -4.72
C THR A 22 -18.97 -3.99 -5.19
N ILE A 23 -17.76 -3.94 -5.73
CA ILE A 23 -16.91 -5.05 -6.19
C ILE A 23 -15.50 -4.76 -5.64
N PRO A 24 -14.67 -5.77 -5.32
CA PRO A 24 -13.26 -5.56 -5.00
C PRO A 24 -12.58 -4.65 -6.03
N ASN A 25 -12.06 -3.50 -5.59
CA ASN A 25 -11.46 -2.50 -6.46
C ASN A 25 -10.04 -2.94 -6.87
N PHE A 26 -9.95 -4.00 -7.67
CA PHE A 26 -8.71 -4.42 -8.31
C PHE A 26 -8.82 -4.31 -9.83
N SER A 27 -7.73 -3.93 -10.48
CA SER A 27 -7.57 -3.94 -11.92
C SER A 27 -6.35 -4.77 -12.26
N LEU A 28 -6.52 -5.74 -13.17
CA LEU A 28 -5.47 -6.57 -13.71
C LEU A 28 -5.41 -6.34 -15.20
N PHE A 29 -4.29 -5.79 -15.68
CA PHE A 29 -4.02 -5.63 -17.10
C PHE A 29 -2.85 -6.53 -17.49
N ILE A 30 -3.03 -7.30 -18.56
CA ILE A 30 -2.02 -8.19 -19.11
C ILE A 30 -1.70 -7.68 -20.50
N ASP A 31 -0.45 -7.27 -20.68
CA ASP A 31 0.07 -6.86 -21.97
C ASP A 31 0.37 -8.07 -22.87
N ARG A 32 0.41 -7.88 -24.19
CA ARG A 32 0.75 -8.93 -25.16
C ARG A 32 2.18 -9.45 -24.97
N ASP A 33 3.06 -8.61 -24.46
CA ASP A 33 4.45 -8.96 -24.13
C ASP A 33 4.57 -9.73 -22.80
N GLY A 34 3.46 -9.96 -22.09
CA GLY A 34 3.42 -10.71 -20.83
C GLY A 34 3.63 -9.86 -19.57
N ASN A 35 3.69 -8.52 -19.70
CA ASN A 35 3.72 -7.62 -18.55
C ASN A 35 2.36 -7.62 -17.84
N ILE A 36 2.40 -7.72 -16.51
CA ILE A 36 1.20 -7.73 -15.68
C ILE A 36 1.18 -6.46 -14.82
N ALA A 37 0.19 -5.61 -15.03
CA ALA A 37 -0.09 -4.49 -14.15
C ALA A 37 -1.25 -4.86 -13.21
N TYR A 38 -0.97 -4.81 -11.90
CA TYR A 38 -1.95 -5.02 -10.85
C TYR A 38 -2.12 -3.72 -10.06
N SER A 39 -3.37 -3.24 -9.94
CA SER A 39 -3.70 -2.04 -9.19
C SER A 39 -4.86 -2.35 -8.24
N THR A 40 -4.78 -1.88 -7.00
CA THR A 40 -5.86 -2.00 -6.02
C THR A 40 -5.96 -0.74 -5.18
N ARG A 41 -7.18 -0.39 -4.74
CA ARG A 41 -7.41 0.73 -3.82
C ARG A 41 -7.28 0.26 -2.38
N VAL A 42 -6.42 0.92 -1.60
CA VAL A 42 -6.20 0.63 -0.17
C VAL A 42 -6.23 1.92 0.64
N THR A 43 -6.94 1.93 1.77
CA THR A 43 -6.81 2.98 2.79
C THR A 43 -5.85 2.50 3.87
N LEU A 44 -4.83 3.31 4.15
CA LEU A 44 -3.76 2.99 5.08
C LEU A 44 -3.72 4.04 6.20
N ASN A 45 -3.68 3.59 7.45
CA ASN A 45 -3.21 4.39 8.56
C ASN A 45 -1.77 3.99 8.86
N VAL A 46 -0.83 4.84 8.46
CA VAL A 46 0.60 4.59 8.65
C VAL A 46 1.11 5.21 9.96
N ALA A 47 1.97 4.48 10.65
CA ALA A 47 2.75 4.99 11.76
C ALA A 47 3.89 5.85 11.21
N CYS A 48 4.01 7.05 11.78
CA CYS A 48 5.05 8.02 11.48
C CYS A 48 5.47 8.69 12.79
N ASN A 49 6.78 8.80 13.01
CA ASN A 49 7.32 9.51 14.16
C ASN A 49 7.47 10.98 13.78
N LEU A 50 6.83 11.86 14.54
CA LEU A 50 6.83 13.30 14.30
C LEU A 50 7.90 13.97 15.16
N GLU A 51 8.65 14.90 14.58
CA GLU A 51 9.61 15.74 15.30
C GLU A 51 8.98 17.08 15.67
N LEU A 52 8.48 17.20 16.90
CA LEU A 52 7.66 18.34 17.33
C LEU A 52 8.48 19.49 17.94
N ALA A 53 9.76 19.62 17.58
CA ALA A 53 10.67 20.60 18.18
C ALA A 53 10.24 22.06 17.92
N ASN A 54 9.58 22.33 16.78
CA ASN A 54 9.17 23.67 16.35
C ASN A 54 7.64 23.82 16.22
N TYR A 55 6.87 23.06 16.99
CA TYR A 55 5.41 23.11 16.93
C TYR A 55 4.86 24.54 17.12
N PRO A 56 3.90 25.03 16.29
CA PRO A 56 3.18 24.35 15.20
C PRO A 56 3.76 24.60 13.79
N MET A 57 4.97 25.15 13.69
CA MET A 57 5.63 25.52 12.43
C MET A 57 6.68 24.49 11.99
N ASP A 58 6.54 23.26 12.47
CA ASP A 58 7.34 22.11 12.11
C ASP A 58 6.96 21.54 10.74
N SER A 59 7.93 20.88 10.09
CA SER A 59 7.72 20.18 8.82
C SER A 59 7.96 18.69 9.05
N GLN A 60 7.00 17.87 8.63
CA GLN A 60 7.01 16.43 8.89
C GLN A 60 7.14 15.66 7.58
N THR A 61 8.05 14.70 7.53
CA THR A 61 8.21 13.78 6.39
C THR A 61 7.81 12.38 6.80
N CYS A 62 6.64 11.91 6.31
CA CYS A 62 6.13 10.58 6.61
C CYS A 62 6.27 9.66 5.40
N GLY A 63 7.08 8.61 5.53
CA GLY A 63 7.27 7.60 4.51
C GLY A 63 6.28 6.44 4.63
N ILE A 64 5.92 5.85 3.48
CA ILE A 64 5.20 4.57 3.40
C ILE A 64 6.23 3.47 3.14
N ARG A 65 6.30 2.47 4.02
CA ARG A 65 7.23 1.34 3.88
C ARG A 65 6.49 0.13 3.32
N MET A 66 6.80 -0.21 2.06
CA MET A 66 6.27 -1.37 1.37
C MET A 66 7.33 -2.46 1.29
N VAL A 67 6.95 -3.69 1.61
CA VAL A 67 7.84 -4.86 1.63
C VAL A 67 7.08 -6.09 1.16
N SER A 68 7.81 -7.02 0.54
CA SER A 68 7.27 -8.33 0.20
C SER A 68 7.42 -9.27 1.39
N CYS A 69 6.35 -9.96 1.74
CA CYS A 69 6.40 -11.10 2.64
C CYS A 69 6.95 -12.29 1.84
N LYS A 70 8.03 -12.89 2.32
CA LYS A 70 8.41 -14.25 1.91
C LYS A 70 7.87 -15.17 2.99
N LEU A 71 6.85 -15.96 2.64
CA LEU A 71 6.53 -17.19 3.37
C LEU A 71 7.67 -18.20 3.19
#